data_AF-Q71J35-F1
#
_entry.id   AF-Q71J35-F1
#
_cell.length_a   1.000
_cell.length_b   1.000
_cell.length_c   1.000
_cell.angle_alpha   90.00
_cell.angle_beta   90.00
_cell.angle_gamma   90.00
#
_symmetry.space_group_name_H-M   'P 1'
#
loop_
_entity.id
_entity.type
_entity.pdbx_description
1 polymer ?
#
loop_
_entity_poly.entity_id
_entity_poly.type
_entity_poly.pdbx_seq_one_letter_code
_entity_poly.pdbx_strand_id
1 'polypeptide(L)'
;SYVPGQHGPNHRGRLSEYGMQLHEKQKLRWMFGLSERQFRTLFVRAGKIREGQHGINFMILLERRLDNVVYRLGLATTREQ
;
A
#
# COMPACT_ATOMS: atom_id res chain seq x y z
N SER A 1 0.41 -15.48 -13.50
CA SER A 1 -0.83 -15.30 -12.72
C SER A 1 -1.79 -14.39 -13.50
N TYR A 2 -3.05 -14.78 -13.65
CA TYR A 2 -4.11 -13.98 -14.30
C TYR A 2 -5.00 -13.35 -13.22
N VAL A 3 -5.67 -12.23 -13.54
CA VAL A 3 -6.63 -11.64 -12.59
C VAL A 3 -7.80 -12.61 -12.40
N PRO A 4 -8.37 -12.74 -11.20
CA PRO A 4 -9.50 -13.64 -10.98
C PRO A 4 -10.73 -13.19 -11.79
N GLY A 5 -11.57 -14.16 -12.19
CA GLY A 5 -12.81 -13.93 -12.92
C GLY A 5 -12.78 -14.38 -14.39
N GLN A 6 -13.96 -14.55 -14.98
CA GLN A 6 -14.17 -15.11 -16.33
C GLN A 6 -13.43 -14.36 -17.44
N HIS A 7 -13.21 -13.05 -17.28
CA HIS A 7 -12.51 -12.22 -18.26
C HIS A 7 -11.00 -12.11 -18.00
N GLY A 8 -10.48 -12.68 -16.91
CA GLY A 8 -9.08 -12.54 -16.52
C GLY A 8 -8.04 -13.10 -17.50
N PRO A 9 -8.29 -14.24 -18.16
CA PRO A 9 -7.36 -14.78 -19.16
C PRO A 9 -7.27 -13.95 -20.45
N ASN A 10 -8.40 -13.38 -20.90
CA ASN A 10 -8.53 -12.78 -22.23
C ASN A 10 -8.57 -11.24 -22.23
N HIS A 11 -8.55 -10.59 -21.07
CA HIS A 11 -8.67 -9.13 -20.93
C HIS A 11 -7.51 -8.53 -20.14
N ARG A 12 -6.33 -8.47 -20.77
CA ARG A 12 -5.20 -7.63 -20.32
C ARG A 12 -5.12 -6.38 -21.18
N GLY A 13 -6.11 -5.49 -21.03
CA GLY A 13 -6.03 -4.16 -21.62
C GLY A 13 -4.85 -3.37 -21.04
N ARG A 14 -4.24 -2.49 -21.84
CA ARG A 14 -3.18 -1.60 -21.36
C ARG A 14 -3.78 -0.66 -20.31
N LEU A 15 -3.23 -0.66 -19.10
CA LEU A 15 -3.66 0.25 -18.05
C LEU A 15 -3.29 1.69 -18.43
N SER A 16 -4.18 2.63 -18.11
CA SER A 16 -3.86 4.06 -18.16
C SER A 16 -2.84 4.41 -17.07
N GLU A 17 -2.20 5.57 -17.19
CA GLU A 17 -1.27 6.06 -16.16
C GLU A 17 -1.93 6.16 -14.78
N TYR A 18 -3.15 6.69 -14.73
CA TYR A 18 -3.97 6.69 -13.52
C TYR A 18 -4.24 5.26 -13.01
N GLY A 19 -4.54 4.32 -13.90
CA GLY A 19 -4.75 2.91 -13.55
C GLY A 19 -3.50 2.27 -12.94
N MET A 20 -2.31 2.60 -13.46
CA MET A 20 -1.04 2.15 -12.89
C MET A 20 -0.81 2.72 -11.49
N GLN A 21 -1.01 4.03 -11.31
CA GLN A 21 -0.88 4.69 -10.00
C GLN A 21 -1.88 4.13 -8.98
N LEU A 22 -3.14 3.92 -9.41
CA LEU A 22 -4.17 3.31 -8.58
C LEU A 22 -3.78 1.89 -8.16
N HIS A 23 -3.23 1.09 -9.08
CA HIS A 23 -2.80 -0.27 -8.79
C HIS A 23 -1.67 -0.29 -7.75
N GLU A 24 -0.66 0.57 -7.88
CA GLU A 24 0.41 0.69 -6.88
C GLU A 24 -0.12 1.14 -5.51
N LYS A 25 -1.05 2.10 -5.49
CA LYS A 25 -1.74 2.50 -4.26
C LYS A 25 -2.47 1.33 -3.61
N GLN A 26 -3.25 0.55 -4.39
CA GLN A 26 -4.00 -0.60 -3.87
C GLN A 26 -3.06 -1.69 -3.37
N LYS A 27 -1.96 -1.96 -4.09
CA LYS A 27 -0.93 -2.92 -3.69
C LYS A 27 -0.38 -2.56 -2.30
N LEU A 28 0.05 -1.32 -2.10
CA LEU A 28 0.54 -0.86 -0.80
C LEU A 28 -0.54 -0.95 0.29
N ARG A 29 -1.76 -0.49 -0.01
CA ARG A 29 -2.87 -0.52 0.95
C ARG A 29 -3.17 -1.94 1.44
N TRP A 30 -3.19 -2.91 0.53
CA TRP A 30 -3.41 -4.32 0.87
C TRP A 30 -2.21 -4.93 1.59
N MET A 31 -0.97 -4.64 1.17
CA MET A 31 0.23 -5.15 1.84
C MET A 31 0.33 -4.72 3.30
N PHE A 32 -0.13 -3.51 3.62
CA PHE A 32 -0.08 -2.94 4.98
C PHE A 32 -1.42 -3.02 5.72
N GLY A 33 -2.43 -3.71 5.18
CA GLY A 33 -3.73 -3.92 5.86
C GLY A 33 -4.45 -2.61 6.24
N LEU A 34 -4.41 -1.59 5.38
CA LEU A 34 -4.95 -0.26 5.70
C LEU A 34 -6.33 -0.01 5.10
N SER A 35 -7.16 0.73 5.85
CA SER A 35 -8.31 1.41 5.25
C SER A 35 -7.86 2.56 4.36
N GLU A 36 -8.67 2.90 3.35
CA GLU A 36 -8.39 4.02 2.43
C GLU A 36 -8.23 5.35 3.19
N ARG A 37 -9.04 5.55 4.24
CA ARG A 37 -8.98 6.75 5.11
C ARG A 37 -7.65 6.84 5.87
N GLN A 38 -7.18 5.74 6.46
CA GLN A 38 -5.91 5.70 7.18
C GLN A 38 -4.74 5.91 6.21
N PHE A 39 -4.77 5.25 5.05
CA PHE A 39 -3.76 5.43 3.99
C PHE A 39 -3.65 6.90 3.56
N ARG A 40 -4.79 7.54 3.23
CA ARG A 40 -4.83 8.96 2.87
C ARG A 40 -4.32 9.86 4.00
N THR A 41 -4.67 9.55 5.24
CA THR A 41 -4.22 10.33 6.40
C THR A 41 -2.70 10.27 6.56
N LEU A 42 -2.10 9.08 6.42
CA LEU A 42 -0.66 8.90 6.46
C LEU A 42 0.04 9.60 5.30
N PHE A 43 -0.53 9.56 4.09
CA PHE A 43 0.00 10.26 2.93
C PHE A 43 0.04 11.77 3.16
N VAL A 44 -1.05 12.37 3.66
CA VAL A 44 -1.10 13.79 4.01
C VAL A 44 -0.11 14.14 5.14
N ARG A 45 0.08 13.25 6.12
CA ARG A 45 1.08 13.45 7.17
C ARG A 45 2.50 13.42 6.62
N ALA A 46 2.79 12.52 5.68
CA ALA A 46 4.09 12.44 5.01
C ALA A 46 4.43 13.76 4.29
N GLY A 47 3.45 14.38 3.64
CA GLY A 47 3.62 15.67 2.96
C GLY A 47 3.81 16.88 3.90
N LYS A 48 3.57 16.73 5.20
CA LYS A 48 3.86 17.77 6.20
C LYS A 48 5.30 17.72 6.71
N ILE A 49 6.04 16.65 6.41
CA ILE A 49 7.44 16.53 6.79
C ILE A 49 8.25 17.42 5.83
N ARG A 50 8.93 18.44 6.38
CA ARG A 50 9.63 19.47 5.61
C ARG A 50 10.85 18.95 4.86
N GLU A 51 11.46 17.88 5.37
CA GLU A 51 12.72 17.34 4.87
C GLU A 51 12.50 16.01 4.14
N GLY A 52 13.26 15.78 3.07
CA GLY A 52 13.25 14.52 2.32
C GLY A 52 12.15 14.41 1.25
N GLN A 53 12.14 13.28 0.55
CA GLN A 53 11.17 13.01 -0.51
C GLN A 53 9.86 12.48 0.09
N HIS A 54 8.72 12.99 -0.38
CA HIS A 54 7.39 12.60 0.08
C HIS A 54 7.16 11.08 0.05
N GLY A 55 7.59 10.41 -1.02
CA GLY A 55 7.45 8.96 -1.17
C GLY A 55 8.22 8.18 -0.10
N ILE A 56 9.46 8.59 0.19
CA ILE A 56 10.31 7.97 1.21
C ILE A 56 9.69 8.19 2.60
N ASN A 57 9.29 9.42 2.89
CA ASN A 57 8.65 9.77 4.17
C ASN A 57 7.36 8.96 4.39
N PHE A 58 6.56 8.77 3.34
CA PHE A 58 5.37 7.96 3.40
C PHE A 58 5.68 6.48 3.69
N MET A 59 6.68 5.91 3.03
CA MET A 59 7.11 4.53 3.28
C MET A 59 7.66 4.35 4.70
N ILE A 60 8.44 5.32 5.20
CA ILE A 60 8.91 5.31 6.60
C ILE A 60 7.73 5.29 7.57
N LEU A 61 6.71 6.11 7.36
CA LEU A 61 5.54 6.15 8.24
C LEU A 61 4.72 4.85 8.20
N LEU A 62 4.65 4.19 7.05
CA LEU A 62 4.03 2.86 6.94
C LEU A 62 4.81 1.80 7.71
N GLU A 63 6.13 1.81 7.59
CA GLU A 63 7.00 0.81 8.22
C GLU A 63 7.08 0.95 9.75
N ARG A 64 6.93 2.17 10.28
CA ARG A 64 6.99 2.48 11.72
C ARG A 64 5.72 2.10 12.50
N ARG A 65 4.68 1.62 11.84
CA ARG A 65 3.43 1.22 12.52
C ARG A 65 3.66 0.00 13.42
N LEU A 66 3.00 -0.02 14.58
CA LEU A 66 3.14 -1.09 15.57
C LEU A 66 2.79 -2.46 14.98
N ASP A 67 1.68 -2.58 14.25
CA ASP A 67 1.25 -3.82 13.60
C ASP A 67 2.33 -4.39 12.66
N ASN A 68 2.94 -3.53 11.85
CA ASN A 68 4.00 -3.94 10.94
C ASN A 68 5.31 -4.28 11.67
N VAL A 69 5.63 -3.60 12.78
CA VAL A 69 6.78 -3.95 13.63
C VAL A 69 6.58 -5.32 14.29
N VAL A 70 5.41 -5.58 14.88
CA VAL A 70 5.07 -6.88 15.49
C VAL A 70 5.19 -8.02 14.47
N TYR A 71 4.68 -7.81 13.26
CA TYR A 71 4.83 -8.76 12.15
C TYR A 71 6.31 -8.96 11.77
N ARG A 72 7.10 -7.88 11.62
CA ARG A 72 8.53 -7.97 11.28
C ARG A 72 9.36 -8.65 12.37
N LEU A 73 8.96 -8.54 13.63
CA LEU A 73 9.59 -9.23 14.76
C LEU A 73 9.23 -10.73 14.84
N GLY A 74 8.33 -11.23 13.98
CA GLY A 74 7.91 -12.63 13.96
C GLY A 74 6.98 -13.03 15.12
N LEU A 75 6.47 -12.04 15.86
CA LEU A 75 5.53 -12.27 16.97
C LEU A 75 4.10 -12.54 16.49
N ALA A 76 3.81 -12.21 15.23
CA ALA A 76 2.55 -12.49 14.55
C ALA A 76 2.81 -13.29 13.26
N THR A 77 1.96 -14.28 12.97
CA THR A 77 2.06 -15.12 11.76
C THR A 77 1.57 -14.39 10.50
N THR A 78 0.65 -13.43 10.66
CA THR A 78 0.07 -12.61 9.61
C THR A 78 -0.02 -11.16 10.05
N ARG A 79 -0.04 -10.22 9.10
CA ARG A 79 -0.24 -8.78 9.40
C ARG A 79 -1.67 -8.46 9.82
N GLU A 80 -2.63 -9.27 9.38
CA GLU A 80 -4.00 -9.26 9.88
C GLU A 80 -4.09 -10.32 10.98
N GLN A 81 -4.06 -9.87 12.24
CA GLN A 81 -4.41 -10.67 13.42
C GLN A 81 -5.47 -9.89 14.21
#